data_AF-K9RN86-F1
#
_entry.id   AF-K9RN86-F1
#
_cell.length_a   1.000
_cell.length_b   1.000
_cell.length_c   1.000
_cell.angle_alpha   90.00
_cell.angle_beta   90.00
_cell.angle_gamma   90.00
#
_symmetry.space_group_name_H-M   'P 1'
#
loop_
_entity.id
_entity.type
_entity.pdbx_description
1 polymer ?
#
loop_
_entity_poly.entity_id
_entity_poly.type
_entity_poly.pdbx_seq_one_letter_code
_entity_poly.pdbx_strand_id
1 'polypeptide(L)'
;MNKIIRTLAATLTISLTFSSTAQARIINSISPPGGAGQGDVLCPQVQTPVDTAFPNSNQNQINNFPGLSCTPKTFQEIAPIDTKLFVEASGGTTGYLLRETVVNSTSSEWGGFNFQIGFQSDAPFGEDNFASPAVISVPRGFIIPTFDSDTTPTSSKFSQVKADGSFNLNWSGGTVAPGESVDFQFAVSVPDDLDNNDFYNSFTIRQLPVASGVNQSQLVPEPSTIFGLLGFLGFGLIRKNNFRC
;
A
#
# COMPACT_ATOMS: atom_id res chain seq x y z
N MET A 1 -64.52 -15.35 30.25
CA MET A 1 -63.27 -16.03 29.80
C MET A 1 -62.78 -15.62 28.40
N ASN A 2 -63.23 -14.50 27.79
CA ASN A 2 -62.90 -14.15 26.39
C ASN A 2 -62.12 -12.84 26.20
N LYS A 3 -61.48 -12.30 27.26
CA LYS A 3 -60.78 -11.00 27.19
C LYS A 3 -59.27 -11.03 27.47
N ILE A 4 -58.70 -12.21 27.74
CA ILE A 4 -57.26 -12.34 28.08
C ILE A 4 -56.41 -12.79 26.87
N ILE A 5 -57.02 -13.25 25.78
CA ILE A 5 -56.31 -13.81 24.62
C ILE A 5 -55.85 -12.72 23.62
N ARG A 6 -56.27 -11.45 23.78
CA ARG A 6 -55.95 -10.38 22.83
C ARG A 6 -54.69 -9.56 23.13
N THR A 7 -53.99 -9.85 24.23
CA THR A 7 -52.80 -9.09 24.65
C THR A 7 -51.53 -9.94 24.62
N LEU A 8 -51.48 -10.98 23.79
CA LEU A 8 -50.28 -11.82 23.61
C LEU A 8 -49.87 -11.98 22.14
N ALA A 9 -50.43 -11.17 21.24
CA ALA A 9 -50.15 -11.21 19.80
C ALA A 9 -49.66 -9.85 19.26
N ALA A 10 -49.07 -9.00 20.10
CA ALA A 10 -48.72 -7.62 19.74
C ALA A 10 -47.24 -7.22 20.01
N THR A 11 -46.34 -8.17 20.30
CA THR A 11 -44.91 -7.84 20.47
C THR A 11 -43.99 -9.01 20.13
N LEU A 12 -44.27 -9.72 19.03
CA LEU A 12 -43.36 -10.72 18.46
C LEU A 12 -43.11 -10.43 16.99
N THR A 13 -42.50 -9.27 16.70
CA THR A 13 -41.96 -8.85 15.39
C THR A 13 -41.61 -7.37 15.59
N ILE A 14 -40.36 -6.97 15.80
CA ILE A 14 -39.27 -6.97 14.84
C ILE A 14 -38.00 -6.70 15.66
N SER A 15 -37.23 -7.72 16.00
CA SER A 15 -35.78 -7.53 16.09
C SER A 15 -35.27 -7.79 14.68
N LEU A 16 -35.37 -6.77 13.82
CA LEU A 16 -34.41 -6.61 12.74
C LEU A 16 -33.10 -6.34 13.49
N THR A 17 -32.42 -7.41 13.88
CA THR A 17 -30.99 -7.34 14.11
C THR A 17 -30.46 -6.76 12.81
N PHE A 18 -30.10 -5.48 12.85
CA PHE A 18 -29.14 -4.94 11.92
C PHE A 18 -27.90 -5.81 12.15
N SER A 19 -27.81 -6.90 11.38
CA SER A 19 -26.56 -7.55 11.14
C SER A 19 -25.77 -6.47 10.44
N SER A 20 -25.06 -5.66 11.24
CA SER A 20 -23.93 -4.90 10.75
C SER A 20 -23.08 -5.98 10.10
N THR A 21 -23.16 -6.06 8.77
CA THR A 21 -22.17 -6.77 8.01
C THR A 21 -20.87 -6.13 8.48
N ALA A 22 -20.07 -6.87 9.25
CA ALA A 22 -18.65 -6.60 9.22
C ALA A 22 -18.30 -6.54 7.73
N GLN A 23 -17.39 -5.66 7.35
CA GLN A 23 -17.04 -5.28 5.98
C GLN A 23 -15.53 -5.57 5.89
N ALA A 24 -15.04 -6.33 4.87
CA ALA A 24 -13.62 -6.72 4.54
C ALA A 24 -13.41 -6.42 3.08
N ARG A 25 -12.17 -6.31 2.60
CA ARG A 25 -11.93 -6.52 1.17
C ARG A 25 -11.16 -7.80 0.90
N ILE A 26 -11.47 -8.42 -0.23
CA ILE A 26 -10.60 -9.41 -0.84
C ILE A 26 -9.79 -8.80 -1.97
N ILE A 27 -8.59 -9.32 -2.19
CA ILE A 27 -7.81 -9.01 -3.39
C ILE A 27 -8.38 -9.88 -4.51
N ASN A 28 -8.88 -9.25 -5.57
CA ASN A 28 -9.47 -9.97 -6.71
C ASN A 28 -8.53 -10.02 -7.92
N SER A 29 -7.58 -9.08 -8.02
CA SER A 29 -6.57 -9.07 -9.08
C SER A 29 -5.35 -8.24 -8.70
N ILE A 30 -4.23 -8.54 -9.38
CA ILE A 30 -2.95 -7.86 -9.19
C ILE A 30 -2.48 -7.34 -10.56
N SER A 31 -2.12 -6.06 -10.61
CA SER A 31 -1.48 -5.46 -11.79
C SER A 31 -0.07 -6.01 -11.99
N PRO A 32 0.41 -6.08 -13.24
CA PRO A 32 1.83 -6.26 -13.51
C PRO A 32 2.65 -5.22 -12.72
N PRO A 33 3.79 -5.61 -12.12
CA PRO A 33 4.64 -4.65 -11.45
C PRO A 33 5.20 -3.63 -12.46
N GLY A 34 5.43 -2.39 -12.03
CA GLY A 34 6.02 -1.34 -12.86
C GLY A 34 6.74 -0.27 -12.05
N GLY A 35 7.60 0.52 -12.68
CA GLY A 35 8.35 1.59 -12.03
C GLY A 35 9.78 1.68 -12.55
N ALA A 36 10.47 2.78 -12.21
CA ALA A 36 11.82 3.05 -12.69
C ALA A 36 12.82 1.94 -12.30
N GLY A 37 12.59 1.22 -11.19
CA GLY A 37 13.44 0.12 -10.78
C GLY A 37 13.54 -1.02 -11.79
N GLN A 38 12.54 -1.20 -12.67
CA GLN A 38 12.57 -2.24 -13.72
C GLN A 38 13.47 -1.89 -14.91
N GLY A 39 13.86 -0.62 -15.07
CA GLY A 39 14.54 -0.14 -16.28
C GLY A 39 13.71 -0.43 -17.55
N ASP A 40 14.35 -1.00 -18.57
CA ASP A 40 13.74 -1.31 -19.87
C ASP A 40 13.00 -2.67 -19.91
N VAL A 41 12.81 -3.34 -18.77
CA VAL A 41 12.12 -4.64 -18.73
C VAL A 41 10.63 -4.45 -19.05
N LEU A 42 10.20 -4.99 -20.20
CA LEU A 42 8.79 -4.97 -20.60
C LEU A 42 8.04 -6.16 -20.00
N CYS A 43 7.21 -5.89 -19.01
CA CYS A 43 6.29 -6.87 -18.44
C CYS A 43 5.00 -6.96 -19.27
N PRO A 44 4.51 -8.18 -19.60
CA PRO A 44 3.20 -8.35 -20.18
C PRO A 44 2.15 -7.63 -19.32
N GLN A 45 1.32 -6.80 -19.95
CA GLN A 45 0.32 -6.01 -19.24
C GLN A 45 -0.94 -6.83 -18.91
N VAL A 46 -0.74 -8.00 -18.30
CA VAL A 46 -1.80 -8.94 -17.94
C VAL A 46 -2.00 -8.91 -16.43
N GLN A 47 -3.18 -8.45 -16.01
CA GLN A 47 -3.61 -8.55 -14.62
C GLN A 47 -3.76 -10.02 -14.23
N THR A 48 -3.25 -10.38 -13.05
CA THR A 48 -3.34 -11.73 -12.52
C THR A 48 -4.54 -11.82 -11.59
N PRO A 49 -5.56 -12.65 -11.88
CA PRO A 49 -6.68 -12.85 -10.97
C PRO A 49 -6.20 -13.54 -9.69
N VAL A 50 -6.83 -13.21 -8.56
CA VAL A 50 -6.58 -13.82 -7.26
C VAL A 50 -7.88 -14.47 -6.79
N ASP A 51 -7.80 -15.77 -6.49
CA ASP A 51 -8.91 -16.52 -5.90
C ASP A 51 -8.75 -16.56 -4.38
N THR A 52 -9.67 -15.93 -3.67
CA THR A 52 -9.63 -15.84 -2.21
C THR A 52 -10.54 -16.90 -1.61
N ALA A 53 -9.94 -18.01 -1.18
CA ALA A 53 -10.66 -19.18 -0.66
C ALA A 53 -11.39 -18.92 0.66
N PHE A 54 -10.83 -18.08 1.54
CA PHE A 54 -11.37 -17.81 2.88
C PHE A 54 -11.47 -16.31 3.13
N PRO A 55 -12.51 -15.63 2.62
CA PRO A 55 -12.78 -14.24 2.98
C PRO A 55 -12.89 -14.08 4.50
N ASN A 56 -12.43 -12.95 5.03
CA ASN A 56 -12.48 -12.64 6.47
C ASN A 56 -11.64 -13.59 7.35
N SER A 57 -10.58 -14.16 6.77
CA SER A 57 -9.64 -15.08 7.41
C SER A 57 -8.19 -14.64 7.19
N ASN A 58 -7.28 -15.08 8.06
CA ASN A 58 -5.84 -14.89 7.94
C ASN A 58 -5.13 -16.06 7.23
N GLN A 59 -5.89 -16.96 6.60
CA GLN A 59 -5.39 -18.21 6.01
C GLN A 59 -5.15 -18.14 4.49
N ASN A 60 -5.37 -16.98 3.86
CA ASN A 60 -5.20 -16.87 2.42
C ASN A 60 -3.73 -16.72 2.05
N GLN A 61 -3.34 -17.33 0.93
CA GLN A 61 -1.99 -17.24 0.39
C GLN A 61 -2.04 -16.89 -1.09
N ILE A 62 -1.25 -15.90 -1.48
CA ILE A 62 -1.07 -15.52 -2.89
C ILE A 62 0.25 -16.12 -3.36
N ASN A 63 0.17 -17.27 -4.02
CA ASN A 63 1.36 -18.02 -4.46
C ASN A 63 2.12 -17.38 -5.62
N ASN A 64 1.47 -16.47 -6.36
CA ASN A 64 2.02 -15.86 -7.56
C ASN A 64 2.12 -14.33 -7.43
N PHE A 65 2.40 -13.78 -6.25
CA PHE A 65 2.63 -12.34 -6.11
C PHE A 65 4.01 -11.97 -6.71
N PRO A 66 4.16 -10.86 -7.47
CA PRO A 66 3.22 -9.77 -7.78
C PRO A 66 2.29 -10.01 -8.98
N GLY A 67 2.20 -11.24 -9.48
CA GLY A 67 1.45 -11.64 -10.65
C GLY A 67 2.29 -12.61 -11.49
N LEU A 68 1.69 -13.25 -12.49
CA LEU A 68 2.40 -14.13 -13.43
C LEU A 68 3.26 -13.34 -14.44
N SER A 69 2.98 -12.05 -14.58
CA SER A 69 3.71 -11.15 -15.44
C SER A 69 4.98 -10.68 -14.71
N CYS A 70 6.16 -11.12 -15.18
CA CYS A 70 7.48 -10.81 -14.60
C CYS A 70 7.76 -11.39 -13.21
N THR A 71 7.61 -12.71 -13.07
CA THR A 71 8.17 -13.47 -11.94
C THR A 71 9.42 -14.25 -12.40
N PRO A 72 10.58 -14.12 -11.73
CA PRO A 72 10.85 -13.20 -10.62
C PRO A 72 10.92 -11.74 -11.08
N LYS A 73 10.75 -10.80 -10.15
CA LYS A 73 10.84 -9.36 -10.44
C LYS A 73 12.31 -8.95 -10.49
N THR A 74 12.74 -8.31 -11.58
CA THR A 74 14.12 -7.87 -11.75
C THR A 74 14.24 -6.38 -11.58
N PHE A 75 15.16 -5.94 -10.71
CA PHE A 75 15.55 -4.54 -10.57
C PHE A 75 16.80 -4.28 -11.42
N GLN A 76 16.69 -3.37 -12.39
CA GLN A 76 17.82 -2.86 -13.19
C GLN A 76 18.41 -1.58 -12.58
N GLU A 77 17.60 -0.85 -11.80
CA GLU A 77 18.02 0.37 -11.11
C GLU A 77 17.66 0.33 -9.62
N ILE A 78 18.37 1.12 -8.80
CA ILE A 78 18.00 1.34 -7.39
C ILE A 78 16.90 2.41 -7.35
N ALA A 79 15.70 2.00 -7.74
CA ALA A 79 14.52 2.84 -7.77
C ALA A 79 13.28 2.00 -7.44
N PRO A 80 12.14 2.63 -7.10
CA PRO A 80 10.93 1.91 -6.73
C PRO A 80 10.38 1.04 -7.86
N ILE A 81 9.82 -0.10 -7.48
CA ILE A 81 8.86 -0.87 -8.27
C ILE A 81 7.57 -1.00 -7.47
N ASP A 82 6.46 -0.63 -8.10
CA ASP A 82 5.13 -0.63 -7.53
C ASP A 82 4.33 -1.81 -8.08
N THR A 83 3.49 -2.39 -7.23
CA THR A 83 2.53 -3.44 -7.60
C THR A 83 1.18 -3.04 -7.04
N LYS A 84 0.22 -2.72 -7.91
CA LYS A 84 -1.15 -2.36 -7.52
C LYS A 84 -1.99 -3.62 -7.35
N LEU A 85 -2.69 -3.72 -6.23
CA LEU A 85 -3.63 -4.78 -5.88
C LEU A 85 -5.04 -4.19 -5.90
N PHE A 86 -5.93 -4.81 -6.66
CA PHE A 86 -7.33 -4.42 -6.73
C PHE A 86 -8.13 -5.23 -5.73
N VAL A 87 -9.09 -4.56 -5.11
CA VAL A 87 -9.83 -5.11 -4.00
C VAL A 87 -11.33 -4.90 -4.16
N GLU A 88 -12.12 -5.82 -3.63
CA GLU A 88 -13.59 -5.78 -3.60
C GLU A 88 -14.13 -6.17 -2.22
N ALA A 89 -15.30 -5.66 -1.85
CA ALA A 89 -15.91 -5.88 -0.54
C ALA A 89 -16.26 -7.37 -0.28
N SER A 90 -16.13 -7.82 0.97
CA SER A 90 -16.19 -9.22 1.40
C SER A 90 -16.60 -9.47 2.87
N GLY A 91 -16.72 -8.45 3.72
CA GLY A 91 -17.40 -8.61 5.00
C GLY A 91 -16.65 -8.76 6.37
N GLY A 92 -15.39 -8.40 6.55
CA GLY A 92 -14.59 -8.31 7.81
C GLY A 92 -13.13 -7.77 7.67
N THR A 93 -12.10 -8.57 7.93
CA THR A 93 -10.74 -8.24 7.44
C THR A 93 -10.15 -9.50 6.85
N THR A 94 -9.58 -9.42 5.64
CA THR A 94 -8.94 -10.57 5.01
C THR A 94 -7.41 -10.42 5.09
N GLY A 95 -6.75 -11.41 5.67
CA GLY A 95 -5.29 -11.51 5.72
C GLY A 95 -4.75 -12.37 4.58
N TYR A 96 -3.61 -11.95 4.01
CA TYR A 96 -2.91 -12.65 2.94
C TYR A 96 -1.45 -12.85 3.29
N LEU A 97 -0.96 -14.08 3.11
CA LEU A 97 0.46 -14.38 3.07
C LEU A 97 0.98 -14.21 1.63
N LEU A 98 1.94 -13.31 1.46
CA LEU A 98 2.59 -13.01 0.18
C LEU A 98 3.99 -13.62 0.18
N ARG A 99 4.39 -14.14 -0.97
CA ARG A 99 5.74 -14.62 -1.25
C ARG A 99 6.21 -13.99 -2.55
N GLU A 100 7.46 -13.55 -2.57
CA GLU A 100 8.06 -12.92 -3.75
C GLU A 100 9.53 -13.23 -3.86
N THR A 101 10.01 -13.44 -5.09
CA THR A 101 11.43 -13.48 -5.41
C THR A 101 11.77 -12.25 -6.25
N VAL A 102 12.78 -11.50 -5.82
CA VAL A 102 13.33 -10.38 -6.57
C VAL A 102 14.79 -10.65 -6.95
N VAL A 103 15.23 -10.11 -8.09
CA VAL A 103 16.58 -10.27 -8.63
C VAL A 103 17.27 -8.92 -8.67
N ASN A 104 18.48 -8.85 -8.13
CA ASN A 104 19.36 -7.69 -8.27
C ASN A 104 20.08 -7.75 -9.61
N SER A 105 19.62 -7.00 -10.60
CA SER A 105 20.36 -6.76 -11.86
C SER A 105 20.90 -5.33 -11.95
N THR A 106 20.97 -4.62 -10.82
CA THR A 106 21.62 -3.31 -10.78
C THR A 106 23.15 -3.47 -10.79
N SER A 107 23.88 -2.37 -10.95
CA SER A 107 25.34 -2.37 -10.87
C SER A 107 25.89 -2.42 -9.44
N SER A 108 25.03 -2.44 -8.43
CA SER A 108 25.41 -2.19 -7.04
C SER A 108 24.85 -3.27 -6.11
N GLU A 109 25.61 -3.61 -5.07
CA GLU A 109 25.13 -4.48 -4.00
C GLU A 109 24.03 -3.80 -3.20
N TRP A 110 23.02 -4.56 -2.75
CA TRP A 110 21.99 -4.08 -1.83
C TRP A 110 22.35 -4.45 -0.40
N GLY A 111 22.27 -3.50 0.53
CA GLY A 111 22.43 -3.71 1.97
C GLY A 111 21.10 -3.75 2.75
N GLY A 112 19.98 -3.55 2.05
CA GLY A 112 18.65 -3.60 2.62
C GLY A 112 17.57 -3.55 1.55
N PHE A 113 16.32 -3.64 1.98
CA PHE A 113 15.17 -3.63 1.10
C PHE A 113 13.94 -3.10 1.84
N ASN A 114 13.15 -2.24 1.21
CA ASN A 114 11.98 -1.64 1.83
C ASN A 114 10.72 -2.04 1.09
N PHE A 115 9.72 -2.51 1.83
CA PHE A 115 8.34 -2.64 1.35
C PHE A 115 7.50 -1.55 1.98
N GLN A 116 6.66 -0.91 1.17
CA GLN A 116 5.74 0.13 1.64
C GLN A 116 4.34 -0.13 1.11
N ILE A 117 3.32 0.07 1.93
CA ILE A 117 1.93 0.14 1.50
C ILE A 117 1.58 1.61 1.29
N GLY A 118 0.91 1.89 0.18
CA GLY A 118 0.38 3.21 -0.12
C GLY A 118 -0.71 3.15 -1.18
N PHE A 119 -1.08 4.32 -1.67
CA PHE A 119 -2.10 4.47 -2.70
C PHE A 119 -1.51 5.25 -3.86
N GLN A 120 -1.87 4.87 -5.08
CA GLN A 120 -1.44 5.62 -6.26
C GLN A 120 -2.49 6.68 -6.57
N SER A 121 -2.08 7.95 -6.63
CA SER A 121 -2.98 9.01 -7.10
C SER A 121 -3.09 8.98 -8.64
N ASP A 122 -4.27 9.25 -9.19
CA ASP A 122 -4.50 9.34 -10.65
C ASP A 122 -3.91 10.64 -11.26
N ALA A 123 -2.84 11.18 -10.70
CA ALA A 123 -2.25 12.42 -11.17
C ALA A 123 -1.71 12.25 -12.61
N PRO A 124 -2.15 13.10 -13.57
CA PRO A 124 -1.95 12.88 -15.00
C PRO A 124 -0.54 13.18 -15.52
N PHE A 125 0.42 13.51 -14.66
CA PHE A 125 1.74 13.99 -15.05
C PHE A 125 2.86 13.16 -14.43
N GLY A 126 3.15 11.98 -14.99
CA GLY A 126 4.46 11.29 -15.07
C GLY A 126 5.39 11.15 -13.85
N GLU A 127 5.02 11.63 -12.67
CA GLU A 127 5.83 11.63 -11.45
C GLU A 127 5.56 10.39 -10.61
N ASP A 128 6.41 10.19 -9.60
CA ASP A 128 6.18 9.19 -8.58
C ASP A 128 4.85 9.46 -7.85
N ASN A 129 3.79 8.77 -8.29
CA ASN A 129 2.42 8.97 -7.84
C ASN A 129 2.07 8.17 -6.57
N PHE A 130 3.04 7.55 -5.92
CA PHE A 130 2.82 6.82 -4.68
C PHE A 130 2.67 7.77 -3.50
N ALA A 131 1.53 7.69 -2.85
CA ALA A 131 1.25 8.41 -1.62
C ALA A 131 1.19 7.43 -0.45
N SER A 132 2.09 7.62 0.51
CA SER A 132 2.00 6.92 1.79
C SER A 132 0.70 7.29 2.49
N PRO A 133 0.07 6.38 3.24
CA PRO A 133 -1.15 6.69 3.96
C PRO A 133 -0.99 7.75 5.05
N ALA A 134 0.26 8.05 5.47
CA ALA A 134 0.53 9.18 6.36
C ALA A 134 0.30 10.55 5.68
N VAL A 135 0.38 10.62 4.36
CA VAL A 135 0.23 11.84 3.55
C VAL A 135 -1.23 12.05 3.16
N ILE A 136 -1.93 10.96 2.87
CA ILE A 136 -3.36 11.00 2.59
C ILE A 136 -4.07 11.15 3.93
N SER A 137 -4.84 12.22 4.14
CA SER A 137 -5.66 12.38 5.34
C SER A 137 -6.78 11.35 5.33
N VAL A 138 -6.48 10.12 5.75
CA VAL A 138 -7.44 9.04 5.95
C VAL A 138 -8.44 9.53 6.99
N PRO A 139 -9.75 9.59 6.67
CA PRO A 139 -10.71 10.13 7.62
C PRO A 139 -10.70 9.30 8.90
N ARG A 140 -11.01 9.93 10.04
CA ARG A 140 -11.02 9.24 11.34
C ARG A 140 -12.00 8.06 11.29
N GLY A 141 -11.53 6.89 11.68
CA GLY A 141 -12.34 5.66 11.73
C GLY A 141 -12.18 4.76 10.49
N PHE A 142 -11.53 5.23 9.43
CA PHE A 142 -11.18 4.38 8.30
C PHE A 142 -9.95 3.55 8.66
N ILE A 143 -10.04 2.25 8.38
CA ILE A 143 -8.93 1.31 8.47
C ILE A 143 -8.50 1.02 7.03
N ILE A 144 -7.20 0.94 6.82
CA ILE A 144 -6.57 0.76 5.50
C ILE A 144 -5.61 -0.42 5.56
N PRO A 145 -5.14 -0.92 4.42
CA PRO A 145 -4.24 -2.07 4.41
C PRO A 145 -2.97 -1.81 5.22
N THR A 146 -2.53 -2.81 5.99
CA THR A 146 -1.30 -2.76 6.80
C THR A 146 -0.50 -4.04 6.60
N PHE A 147 0.79 -3.98 6.92
CA PHE A 147 1.54 -5.21 7.14
C PHE A 147 1.07 -5.87 8.44
N ASP A 148 0.85 -7.18 8.39
CA ASP A 148 0.40 -7.94 9.55
C ASP A 148 1.59 -8.24 10.48
N SER A 149 1.42 -7.96 11.77
CA SER A 149 2.41 -8.24 12.81
C SER A 149 2.37 -9.67 13.34
N ASP A 150 1.27 -10.40 13.12
CA ASP A 150 1.05 -11.73 13.67
C ASP A 150 1.90 -12.79 12.96
N THR A 151 2.25 -12.54 11.69
CA THR A 151 3.19 -13.36 10.95
C THR A 151 4.55 -12.67 10.90
N THR A 152 5.57 -13.27 11.52
CA THR A 152 6.94 -12.76 11.41
C THR A 152 7.40 -12.81 9.96
N PRO A 153 7.66 -11.66 9.30
CA PRO A 153 8.17 -11.66 7.94
C PRO A 153 9.51 -12.40 7.86
N THR A 154 9.82 -13.04 6.75
CA THR A 154 11.13 -13.67 6.51
C THR A 154 11.78 -13.23 5.19
N SER A 155 13.11 -13.33 5.14
CA SER A 155 13.92 -13.14 3.93
C SER A 155 15.01 -14.20 3.83
N SER A 156 15.39 -14.61 2.61
CA SER A 156 16.50 -15.54 2.39
C SER A 156 17.89 -14.88 2.47
N LYS A 157 17.97 -13.55 2.42
CA LYS A 157 19.25 -12.80 2.41
C LYS A 157 19.38 -11.79 3.55
N PHE A 158 18.28 -11.25 4.07
CA PHE A 158 18.29 -10.26 5.15
C PHE A 158 17.90 -10.90 6.49
N SER A 159 18.71 -10.67 7.53
CA SER A 159 18.51 -11.28 8.86
C SER A 159 17.67 -10.42 9.82
N GLN A 160 17.44 -9.15 9.46
CA GLN A 160 16.70 -8.20 10.29
C GLN A 160 15.54 -7.62 9.50
N VAL A 161 14.40 -7.45 10.18
CA VAL A 161 13.25 -6.69 9.68
C VAL A 161 12.79 -5.73 10.76
N LYS A 162 12.62 -4.47 10.39
CA LYS A 162 11.97 -3.46 11.22
C LYS A 162 10.63 -3.10 10.58
N ALA A 163 9.57 -3.59 11.20
CA ALA A 163 8.22 -3.10 10.96
C ALA A 163 7.98 -1.85 11.83
N ASP A 164 7.33 -0.84 11.28
CA ASP A 164 6.86 0.32 12.05
C ASP A 164 5.48 0.10 12.67
N GLY A 165 4.92 -1.10 12.53
CA GLY A 165 3.57 -1.45 12.96
C GLY A 165 2.47 -0.87 12.07
N SER A 166 2.81 -0.40 10.87
CA SER A 166 1.86 0.21 9.94
C SER A 166 2.12 -0.18 8.48
N PHE A 167 2.77 0.70 7.72
CA PHE A 167 2.85 0.66 6.26
C PHE A 167 4.25 0.43 5.75
N ASN A 168 5.25 0.17 6.60
CA ASN A 168 6.63 -0.06 6.17
C ASN A 168 7.24 -1.32 6.78
N LEU A 169 7.90 -2.11 5.95
CA LEU A 169 8.84 -3.17 6.35
C LEU A 169 10.23 -2.82 5.81
N ASN A 170 11.19 -2.65 6.70
CA ASN A 170 12.57 -2.32 6.34
C ASN A 170 13.48 -3.50 6.68
N TRP A 171 14.09 -4.09 5.66
CA TRP A 171 15.00 -5.22 5.75
C TRP A 171 16.44 -4.77 5.78
N SER A 172 17.26 -5.45 6.59
CA SER A 172 18.70 -5.18 6.73
C SER A 172 19.46 -6.39 7.31
N GLY A 173 20.74 -6.21 7.63
CA GLY A 173 21.57 -7.26 8.24
C GLY A 173 21.97 -8.36 7.26
N GLY A 174 22.11 -8.03 5.98
CA GLY A 174 22.49 -8.94 4.92
C GLY A 174 22.80 -8.17 3.64
N THR A 175 23.19 -8.90 2.60
CA THR A 175 23.55 -8.30 1.30
C THR A 175 23.02 -9.13 0.13
N VAL A 176 22.77 -8.45 -1.00
CA VAL A 176 22.38 -9.08 -2.27
C VAL A 176 23.28 -8.52 -3.37
N ALA A 177 24.21 -9.31 -3.87
CA ALA A 177 25.13 -8.88 -4.92
C ALA A 177 24.43 -8.83 -6.29
N PRO A 178 24.94 -8.04 -7.26
CA PRO A 178 24.46 -8.11 -8.65
C PRO A 178 24.46 -9.54 -9.19
N GLY A 179 23.36 -9.93 -9.84
CA GLY A 179 23.08 -11.26 -10.34
C GLY A 179 22.42 -12.21 -9.33
N GLU A 180 22.35 -11.85 -8.04
CA GLU A 180 21.69 -12.67 -7.03
C GLU A 180 20.19 -12.38 -6.91
N SER A 181 19.46 -13.34 -6.34
CA SER A 181 18.06 -13.18 -5.94
C SER A 181 17.90 -13.22 -4.42
N VAL A 182 16.79 -12.65 -3.96
CA VAL A 182 16.32 -12.73 -2.58
C VAL A 182 14.84 -13.07 -2.58
N ASP A 183 14.46 -13.97 -1.68
CA ASP A 183 13.07 -14.33 -1.43
C ASP A 183 12.58 -13.58 -0.20
N PHE A 184 11.34 -13.11 -0.26
CA PHE A 184 10.62 -12.47 0.82
C PHE A 184 9.32 -13.21 1.10
N GLN A 185 8.94 -13.25 2.37
CA GLN A 185 7.62 -13.67 2.81
C GLN A 185 7.12 -12.67 3.86
N PHE A 186 5.92 -12.15 3.66
CA PHE A 186 5.28 -11.22 4.59
C PHE A 186 3.76 -11.34 4.48
N ALA A 187 3.05 -10.88 5.51
CA ALA A 187 1.60 -10.89 5.51
C ALA A 187 1.03 -9.46 5.44
N VAL A 188 -0.13 -9.33 4.81
CA VAL A 188 -0.89 -8.07 4.74
C VAL A 188 -2.32 -8.30 5.21
N SER A 189 -2.84 -7.35 5.96
CA SER A 189 -4.24 -7.31 6.37
C SER A 189 -4.97 -6.29 5.51
N VAL A 190 -6.08 -6.72 4.89
CA VAL A 190 -6.91 -5.89 4.01
C VAL A 190 -8.29 -5.70 4.68
N PRO A 191 -8.46 -4.63 5.48
CA PRO A 191 -9.73 -4.30 6.09
C PRO A 191 -10.64 -3.67 5.03
N ASP A 192 -11.94 -3.65 5.26
CA ASP A 192 -12.83 -2.78 4.47
C ASP A 192 -12.92 -1.42 5.10
N ASP A 193 -13.57 -0.55 4.36
CA ASP A 193 -14.09 0.65 4.93
C ASP A 193 -15.41 0.37 5.65
N LEU A 194 -15.50 0.96 6.85
CA LEU A 194 -16.76 1.02 7.57
C LEU A 194 -17.70 1.95 6.77
N ASP A 195 -18.93 1.50 6.55
CA ASP A 195 -20.07 2.27 6.05
C ASP A 195 -20.27 2.35 4.51
N ASN A 196 -19.78 1.39 3.71
CA ASN A 196 -20.00 1.36 2.23
C ASN A 196 -19.51 2.63 1.49
N ASN A 197 -18.44 3.27 1.96
CA ASN A 197 -17.96 4.51 1.35
C ASN A 197 -17.07 4.26 0.12
N ASP A 198 -16.73 3.00 -0.16
CA ASP A 198 -15.71 2.57 -1.13
C ASP A 198 -14.46 3.44 -1.13
N PHE A 199 -13.91 3.72 0.07
CA PHE A 199 -12.79 4.67 0.23
C PHE A 199 -11.59 4.35 -0.66
N TYR A 200 -11.34 3.06 -0.90
CA TYR A 200 -10.31 2.61 -1.83
C TYR A 200 -10.76 1.32 -2.55
N ASN A 201 -10.56 1.29 -3.85
CA ASN A 201 -10.77 0.09 -4.69
C ASN A 201 -9.46 -0.64 -5.01
N SER A 202 -8.34 -0.08 -4.56
CA SER A 202 -7.00 -0.60 -4.78
C SER A 202 -5.99 0.03 -3.83
N PHE A 203 -4.89 -0.67 -3.62
CA PHE A 203 -3.71 -0.16 -2.92
C PHE A 203 -2.45 -0.65 -3.62
N THR A 204 -1.31 -0.08 -3.28
CA THR A 204 -0.03 -0.36 -3.92
C THR A 204 0.97 -0.87 -2.88
N ILE A 205 1.65 -1.96 -3.21
CA ILE A 205 2.88 -2.38 -2.53
C ILE A 205 4.05 -1.85 -3.35
N ARG A 206 4.79 -0.91 -2.75
CA ARG A 206 6.04 -0.37 -3.26
C ARG A 206 7.21 -1.15 -2.72
N GLN A 207 8.21 -1.35 -3.58
CA GLN A 207 9.43 -2.07 -3.28
C GLN A 207 10.63 -1.24 -3.67
N LEU A 208 11.58 -1.09 -2.76
CA LEU A 208 12.75 -0.24 -2.95
C LEU A 208 14.01 -0.91 -2.38
N PRO A 209 14.97 -1.34 -3.22
CA PRO A 209 16.26 -1.80 -2.73
C PRO A 209 17.05 -0.63 -2.12
N VAL A 210 17.90 -0.94 -1.14
CA VAL A 210 18.80 0.04 -0.52
C VAL A 210 20.24 -0.34 -0.88
N ALA A 211 20.96 0.56 -1.55
CA ALA A 211 22.38 0.37 -1.86
C ALA A 211 23.20 0.06 -0.59
N SER A 212 24.09 -0.92 -0.68
CA SER A 212 25.06 -1.22 0.38
C SER A 212 25.95 0.00 0.63
N GLY A 213 26.22 0.30 1.90
CA GLY A 213 26.98 1.49 2.31
C GLY A 213 26.19 2.79 2.42
N VAL A 214 24.90 2.82 2.07
CA VAL A 214 24.02 3.95 2.41
C VAL A 214 23.48 3.74 3.82
N ASN A 215 23.78 4.67 4.74
CA ASN A 215 23.17 4.66 6.07
C ASN A 215 21.66 4.87 5.95
N GLN A 216 20.87 3.85 6.29
CA GLN A 216 19.39 3.87 6.22
C GLN A 216 18.77 5.04 7.01
N SER A 217 19.47 5.59 8.01
CA SER A 217 19.02 6.77 8.76
C SER A 217 18.94 8.05 7.93
N GLN A 218 19.45 8.06 6.69
CA GLN A 218 19.47 9.24 5.82
C GLN A 218 18.46 9.20 4.67
N LEU A 219 17.75 8.08 4.47
CA LEU A 219 16.65 7.97 3.51
C LEU A 219 15.33 8.44 4.17
N VAL A 220 15.32 9.69 4.65
CA VAL A 220 14.09 10.37 5.06
C VAL A 220 13.40 10.86 3.79
N PRO A 221 12.09 10.60 3.61
CA PRO A 221 11.35 11.12 2.47
C PRO A 221 11.57 12.62 2.36
N GLU A 222 12.03 13.11 1.21
CA GLU A 222 12.09 14.54 1.01
C GLU A 222 10.67 15.09 1.20
N PRO A 223 10.47 16.07 2.11
CA PRO A 223 9.16 16.67 2.25
C PRO A 223 8.80 17.31 0.93
N SER A 224 7.70 16.83 0.35
CA SER A 224 7.04 17.43 -0.80
C SER A 224 7.00 18.94 -0.60
N THR A 225 7.80 19.61 -1.42
CA THR A 225 7.90 21.04 -1.70
C THR A 225 7.09 21.93 -0.76
N ILE A 226 7.79 22.55 0.19
CA ILE A 226 7.37 23.76 0.90
C ILE A 226 6.94 24.81 -0.15
N PHE A 227 5.64 24.85 -0.46
CA PHE A 227 4.98 25.93 -1.20
C PHE A 227 4.60 27.11 -0.27
N GLY A 228 5.32 27.26 0.84
CA GLY A 228 4.83 28.02 1.98
C GLY A 228 5.79 29.04 2.54
N LEU A 229 6.74 29.60 1.78
CA LEU A 229 7.51 30.75 2.27
C LEU A 229 8.25 31.45 1.13
N LEU A 230 7.65 32.50 0.54
CA LEU A 230 8.30 33.69 -0.04
C LEU A 230 7.30 34.42 -0.94
N GLY A 231 6.75 35.55 -0.45
CA GLY A 231 5.93 36.39 -1.32
C GLY A 231 5.07 37.47 -0.67
N PHE A 232 5.06 37.64 0.66
CA PHE A 232 4.43 38.79 1.30
C PHE A 232 5.47 39.62 2.05
N LEU A 233 6.41 40.21 1.30
CA LEU A 233 7.20 41.33 1.78
C LEU A 233 7.18 42.45 0.72
N GLY A 234 6.31 43.41 0.99
CA GLY A 234 6.65 44.83 0.92
C GLY A 234 7.08 45.42 -0.42
N PHE A 235 6.12 46.04 -1.11
CA PHE A 235 6.38 47.36 -1.71
C PHE A 235 5.28 48.32 -1.28
N GLY A 236 5.48 48.92 -0.11
CA GLY A 236 4.96 50.24 0.19
C GLY A 236 5.90 51.31 -0.36
N LEU A 237 5.28 52.36 -0.92
CA LEU A 237 5.68 53.77 -0.91
C LEU A 237 6.46 54.39 -2.12
N ILE A 238 5.72 55.32 -2.76
CA ILE A 238 6.11 56.69 -3.22
C ILE A 238 6.79 56.82 -4.61
N ARG A 239 6.17 57.50 -5.59
CA ARG A 239 6.30 58.97 -5.79
C ARG A 239 5.44 59.53 -6.96
N LYS A 240 4.90 60.71 -6.70
CA LYS A 240 4.13 61.65 -7.53
C LYS A 240 5.06 62.45 -8.46
N ASN A 241 4.69 62.71 -9.73
CA ASN A 241 4.63 64.08 -10.29
C ASN A 241 4.24 64.15 -11.80
N ASN A 242 3.22 64.98 -12.01
CA ASN A 242 2.76 65.73 -13.18
C ASN A 242 3.69 65.87 -14.39
N PHE A 243 3.13 65.62 -15.58
CA PHE A 243 3.30 66.49 -16.76
C PHE A 243 2.04 66.38 -17.65
N ARG A 244 1.29 67.48 -17.79
CA ARG A 244 0.36 67.72 -18.90
C ARG A 244 0.51 69.17 -19.35
N CYS A 245 0.45 69.31 -20.68
CA CYS A 245 0.69 70.48 -21.51
C CYS A 245 -0.11 71.73 -21.13
#